data_AF-A0A4U2ZI70-F1
#
_entry.id   AF-A0A4U2ZI70-F1
#
_cell.length_a   1.000
_cell.length_b   1.000
_cell.length_c   1.000
_cell.angle_alpha   90.00
_cell.angle_beta   90.00
_cell.angle_gamma   90.00
#
_symmetry.space_group_name_H-M   'P 1'
#
loop_
_entity.id
_entity.type
_entity.pdbx_description
1 polymer ?
#
loop_
_entity_poly.entity_id
_entity_poly.type
_entity_poly.pdbx_seq_one_letter_code
_entity_poly.pdbx_strand_id
1 'polypeptide(L)'
;EQVDKHYIHYVEDKDNKSGFMYATEYRTAYVGDAIQYVLDINKFTTDGWGPWHEAGHLRQQVPWRFYNMGEVQNNIYSLAVEKAFGQPSRLEEEGVYPKVSRYLVQENKNYDEISDVFVKLAMLWQLHLAYGEEFYPKLHQLYRDMP
;
A
#
# COMPACT_ATOMS: atom_id res chain seq x y z
N GLU A 1 20.69 0.46 -14.65
CA GLU A 1 19.39 0.81 -14.04
C GLU A 1 19.39 2.32 -13.78
N GLN A 2 18.41 3.07 -14.28
CA GLN A 2 18.33 4.51 -14.02
C GLN A 2 17.48 4.70 -12.76
N VAL A 3 18.13 4.97 -11.64
CA VAL A 3 17.46 5.30 -10.38
C VAL A 3 16.61 6.57 -10.55
N ASP A 4 15.47 6.63 -9.85
CA ASP A 4 14.65 7.85 -9.80
C ASP A 4 15.51 9.01 -9.31
N LYS A 5 15.45 10.13 -10.03
CA LYS A 5 16.22 11.33 -9.71
C LYS A 5 15.56 12.14 -8.60
N HIS A 6 14.30 11.86 -8.27
CA HIS A 6 13.53 12.56 -7.24
C HIS A 6 13.34 11.65 -6.03
N TYR A 7 13.64 12.17 -4.85
CA TYR A 7 13.46 11.46 -3.59
C TYR A 7 12.04 11.65 -3.05
N ILE A 8 11.62 10.74 -2.16
CA ILE A 8 10.42 10.96 -1.34
C ILE A 8 10.76 11.98 -0.25
N HIS A 9 9.93 13.02 -0.13
CA HIS A 9 10.06 14.03 0.90
C HIS A 9 9.10 13.73 2.06
N TYR A 10 9.65 13.52 3.26
CA TYR A 10 8.90 13.31 4.51
C TYR A 10 8.84 14.62 5.30
N VAL A 11 7.66 15.10 5.64
CA VAL A 11 7.47 16.40 6.30
C VAL A 11 6.67 16.26 7.60
N GLU A 12 7.20 16.81 8.70
CA GLU A 12 6.41 17.01 9.92
C GLU A 12 5.43 18.17 9.69
N ASP A 13 4.13 17.91 9.79
CA ASP A 13 3.07 18.93 9.63
C ASP A 13 2.53 19.31 11.02
N LYS A 14 3.00 20.45 11.53
CA LYS A 14 2.61 20.97 12.86
C LYS A 14 1.33 21.81 12.84
N ASP A 15 0.95 22.29 11.66
CA ASP A 15 -0.12 23.29 11.53
C ASP A 15 -1.47 22.62 11.25
N ASN A 16 -1.46 21.44 10.63
CA ASN A 16 -2.68 20.66 10.45
C ASN A 16 -3.15 20.05 11.78
N LYS A 17 -4.44 20.21 12.09
CA LYS A 17 -5.08 19.66 13.30
C LYS A 17 -6.01 18.49 13.01
N SER A 18 -5.98 17.97 11.78
CA SER A 18 -6.87 16.93 11.29
C SER A 18 -6.10 15.88 10.48
N GLY A 19 -6.58 14.64 10.51
CA GLY A 19 -5.86 13.50 9.91
C GLY A 19 -4.74 12.97 10.80
N PHE A 20 -3.94 12.05 10.26
CA PHE A 20 -2.83 11.41 10.96
C PHE A 20 -1.55 11.45 10.12
N MET A 21 -1.63 10.89 8.91
CA MET A 21 -0.60 10.94 7.88
C MET A 21 -1.29 11.17 6.54
N TYR A 22 -0.59 11.76 5.58
CA TYR A 22 -1.13 11.95 4.23
C TYR A 22 -0.04 12.08 3.17
N ALA A 23 -0.38 11.74 1.93
CA ALA A 23 0.43 11.97 0.75
C ALA A 23 -0.28 12.96 -0.19
N THR A 24 0.50 13.85 -0.78
CA THR A 24 0.03 14.78 -1.81
C THR A 24 1.16 15.03 -2.81
N GLU A 25 0.94 15.88 -3.80
CA GLU A 25 2.01 16.27 -4.72
C GLU A 25 3.27 16.69 -3.94
N TYR A 26 4.42 16.17 -4.39
CA TYR A 26 5.77 16.44 -3.87
C TYR A 26 6.15 15.83 -2.51
N ARG A 27 5.22 15.42 -1.64
CA ARG A 27 5.57 15.00 -0.26
C ARG A 27 4.60 14.03 0.39
N THR A 28 5.09 13.32 1.40
CA THR A 28 4.29 12.75 2.48
C THR A 28 4.41 13.65 3.72
N ALA A 29 3.37 13.67 4.54
CA ALA A 29 3.29 14.53 5.71
C ALA A 29 2.67 13.80 6.91
N TYR A 30 3.14 14.16 8.10
CA TYR A 30 2.87 13.45 9.35
C TYR A 30 2.44 14.46 10.41
N VAL A 31 1.20 14.34 10.88
CA VAL A 31 0.56 15.32 11.77
C VAL A 31 0.97 15.07 13.22
N GLY A 32 1.39 16.11 13.93
CA GLY A 32 1.77 16.01 15.33
C GLY A 32 2.95 15.07 15.55
N ASP A 33 2.81 14.08 16.43
CA ASP A 33 3.86 13.11 16.75
C ASP A 33 3.97 11.95 15.75
N ALA A 34 3.10 11.89 14.72
CA ALA A 34 3.13 10.82 13.72
C ALA A 34 4.49 10.72 12.97
N ILE A 35 5.26 11.81 12.92
CA ILE A 35 6.60 11.80 12.32
C ILE A 35 7.57 10.84 13.03
N GLN A 36 7.28 10.44 14.28
CA GLN A 36 8.06 9.46 15.03
C GLN A 36 8.17 8.10 14.30
N TYR A 37 7.16 7.75 13.50
CA TYR A 37 7.16 6.52 12.69
C TYR A 37 8.17 6.58 11.53
N VAL A 38 8.64 7.78 11.17
CA VAL A 38 9.72 8.00 10.19
C VAL A 38 11.08 8.13 10.87
N LEU A 39 11.14 8.83 12.02
CA LEU A 39 12.40 9.21 12.67
C LEU A 39 12.97 8.12 13.60
N ASP A 40 12.13 7.29 14.21
CA ASP A 40 12.56 6.16 15.01
C ASP A 40 12.72 4.93 14.12
N ILE A 41 13.96 4.49 13.91
CA ILE A 41 14.26 3.35 13.03
C ILE A 41 13.60 2.05 13.49
N ASN A 42 13.40 1.85 14.80
CA ASN A 42 12.74 0.65 15.28
C ASN A 42 11.26 0.70 14.90
N LYS A 43 10.59 1.84 15.13
CA LYS A 43 9.20 2.03 14.68
C LYS A 43 9.09 1.94 13.17
N PHE A 44 9.97 2.58 12.42
CA PHE A 44 9.94 2.55 10.96
C PHE A 44 10.11 1.14 10.40
N THR A 45 10.85 0.24 11.08
CA THR A 45 11.11 -1.12 10.58
C THR A 45 10.12 -2.17 11.10
N THR A 46 9.55 -1.99 12.30
CA THR A 46 8.64 -2.99 12.91
C THR A 46 7.18 -2.55 12.99
N ASP A 47 6.88 -1.26 12.86
CA ASP A 47 5.54 -0.66 12.94
C ASP A 47 5.39 0.50 11.94
N GLY A 48 6.03 0.36 10.77
CA GLY A 48 6.21 1.43 9.80
C GLY A 48 5.07 1.57 8.79
N TRP A 49 3.95 0.87 8.98
CA TRP A 49 2.87 0.77 7.98
C TRP A 49 2.42 2.15 7.48
N GLY A 50 2.26 3.12 8.37
CA GLY A 50 1.83 4.48 8.02
C GLY A 50 2.75 5.16 7.00
N PRO A 51 4.04 5.38 7.32
CA PRO A 51 4.99 5.92 6.34
C PRO A 51 5.09 5.15 5.02
N TRP A 52 5.03 3.81 5.06
CA TRP A 52 5.07 2.98 3.85
C TRP A 52 3.81 3.15 2.99
N HIS A 53 2.64 3.24 3.63
CA HIS A 53 1.34 3.49 3.01
C HIS A 53 1.31 4.83 2.27
N GLU A 54 1.78 5.90 2.90
CA GLU A 54 1.86 7.23 2.27
C GLU A 54 2.85 7.24 1.10
N ALA A 55 4.01 6.58 1.24
CA ALA A 55 4.95 6.41 0.15
C ALA A 55 4.39 5.56 -1.01
N GLY A 56 3.45 4.65 -0.71
CA GLY A 56 2.71 3.87 -1.68
C GLY A 56 1.71 4.70 -2.48
N HIS A 57 1.05 5.68 -1.85
CA HIS A 57 0.14 6.61 -2.54
C HIS A 57 0.85 7.37 -3.66
N LEU A 58 2.10 7.80 -3.44
CA LEU A 58 2.93 8.46 -4.46
C LEU A 58 3.30 7.57 -5.66
N ARG A 59 3.13 6.24 -5.55
CA ARG A 59 3.43 5.26 -6.60
C ARG A 59 2.17 4.64 -7.21
N GLN A 60 0.99 5.04 -6.77
CA GLN A 60 -0.27 4.47 -7.22
C GLN A 60 -0.55 4.86 -8.68
N GLN A 61 -0.66 3.88 -9.57
CA GLN A 61 -0.91 4.12 -10.99
C GLN A 61 -2.41 4.27 -11.27
N VAL A 62 -2.81 5.47 -11.71
CA VAL A 62 -4.19 5.79 -12.09
C VAL A 62 -4.79 4.85 -13.14
N PRO A 63 -4.07 4.39 -14.20
CA PRO A 63 -4.65 3.56 -15.27
C PRO A 63 -5.34 2.26 -14.83
N TRP A 64 -4.96 1.68 -13.67
CA TRP A 64 -5.61 0.50 -13.11
C TRP A 64 -6.16 0.72 -11.70
N ARG A 65 -6.35 1.99 -11.34
CA ARG A 65 -7.07 2.39 -10.14
C ARG A 65 -8.56 2.49 -10.46
N PHE A 66 -9.21 1.34 -10.61
CA PHE A 66 -10.66 1.25 -10.80
C PHE A 66 -11.42 1.59 -9.51
N TYR A 67 -12.74 1.39 -9.51
CA TYR A 67 -13.63 1.86 -8.45
C TYR A 67 -13.20 1.42 -7.04
N ASN A 68 -13.17 2.37 -6.10
CA ASN A 68 -12.81 2.15 -4.70
C ASN A 68 -11.44 1.48 -4.45
N MET A 69 -10.42 1.86 -5.22
CA MET A 69 -9.05 1.33 -5.09
C MET A 69 -8.04 2.28 -4.42
N GLY A 70 -8.47 3.49 -4.06
CA GLY A 70 -7.62 4.54 -3.48
C GLY A 70 -6.79 4.09 -2.28
N GLU A 71 -7.42 3.44 -1.30
CA GLU A 71 -6.77 2.94 -0.08
C GLU A 71 -6.37 1.46 -0.15
N VAL A 72 -6.40 0.87 -1.35
CA VAL A 72 -6.11 -0.56 -1.56
C VAL A 72 -4.79 -0.73 -2.29
N GLN A 73 -4.68 -0.17 -3.50
CA GLN A 73 -3.57 -0.44 -4.41
C GLN A 73 -2.23 0.06 -3.85
N ASN A 74 -2.22 1.17 -3.11
CA ASN A 74 -1.02 1.70 -2.48
C ASN A 74 -0.43 0.72 -1.42
N ASN A 75 -1.26 -0.11 -0.79
CA ASN A 75 -0.80 -1.06 0.21
C ASN A 75 -0.07 -2.28 -0.38
N ILE A 76 -0.05 -2.47 -1.71
CA ILE A 76 0.85 -3.44 -2.36
C ILE A 76 2.31 -3.09 -2.06
N TYR A 77 2.62 -1.79 -2.02
CA TYR A 77 3.95 -1.31 -1.65
C TYR A 77 4.23 -1.50 -0.16
N SER A 78 3.25 -1.28 0.72
CA SER A 78 3.40 -1.54 2.16
C SER A 78 3.72 -3.01 2.44
N LEU A 79 3.00 -3.94 1.80
CA LEU A 79 3.28 -5.38 1.91
C LEU A 79 4.66 -5.76 1.35
N ALA A 80 5.10 -5.10 0.26
CA ALA A 80 6.44 -5.30 -0.27
C ALA A 80 7.52 -4.84 0.73
N VAL A 81 7.28 -3.78 1.50
CA VAL A 81 8.20 -3.31 2.55
C VAL A 81 8.21 -4.26 3.75
N GLU A 82 7.05 -4.75 4.23
CA GLU A 82 7.01 -5.79 5.28
C GLU A 82 7.84 -7.01 4.89
N LYS A 83 7.63 -7.50 3.67
CA LYS A 83 8.39 -8.62 3.10
C LYS A 83 9.89 -8.33 3.00
N ALA A 84 10.27 -7.11 2.61
CA ALA A 84 11.68 -6.69 2.54
C ALA A 84 12.34 -6.64 3.93
N PHE A 85 11.60 -6.29 4.98
CA PHE A 85 12.07 -6.36 6.37
C PHE A 85 11.97 -7.77 6.99
N GLY A 86 11.48 -8.77 6.24
CA GLY A 86 11.34 -10.14 6.72
C GLY A 86 10.24 -10.31 7.77
N GLN A 87 9.28 -9.39 7.83
CA GLN A 87 8.13 -9.45 8.73
C GLN A 87 7.02 -10.34 8.14
N PRO A 88 6.19 -10.98 8.99
CA PRO A 88 4.92 -11.53 8.55
C PRO A 88 4.09 -10.43 7.88
N SER A 89 3.25 -10.80 6.91
CA SER A 89 2.38 -9.80 6.31
C SER A 89 1.26 -9.42 7.27
N ARG A 90 0.86 -8.15 7.31
CA ARG A 90 -0.33 -7.71 8.05
C ARG A 90 -1.59 -8.51 7.70
N LEU A 91 -1.66 -9.00 6.46
CA LEU A 91 -2.74 -9.89 6.00
C LEU A 91 -2.79 -11.22 6.77
N GLU A 92 -1.64 -11.77 7.14
CA GLU A 92 -1.54 -12.98 7.96
C GLU A 92 -1.85 -12.66 9.42
N GLU A 93 -1.23 -11.61 9.97
CA GLU A 93 -1.39 -11.21 11.37
C GLU A 93 -2.84 -10.86 11.72
N GLU A 94 -3.54 -10.16 10.83
CA GLU A 94 -4.95 -9.79 11.02
C GLU A 94 -5.95 -10.87 10.54
N GLY A 95 -5.46 -12.05 10.12
CA GLY A 95 -6.31 -13.16 9.70
C GLY A 95 -7.23 -12.81 8.51
N VAL A 96 -6.69 -12.12 7.51
CA VAL A 96 -7.45 -11.60 6.37
C VAL A 96 -7.82 -12.71 5.38
N TYR A 97 -6.94 -13.70 5.16
CA TYR A 97 -7.21 -14.78 4.19
C TYR A 97 -8.48 -15.59 4.49
N PRO A 98 -8.81 -15.95 5.74
CA PRO A 98 -10.13 -16.51 6.06
C PRO A 98 -11.32 -15.63 5.64
N LYS A 99 -11.19 -14.29 5.71
CA LYS A 99 -12.23 -13.37 5.22
C LYS A 99 -12.36 -13.45 3.70
N VAL A 100 -11.24 -13.54 2.98
CA VAL A 100 -11.20 -13.75 1.51
C VAL A 100 -11.92 -15.05 1.14
N SER A 101 -11.59 -16.16 1.80
CA SER A 101 -12.24 -17.46 1.54
C SER A 101 -13.75 -17.40 1.76
N ARG A 102 -14.21 -16.71 2.82
CA ARG A 102 -15.65 -16.50 3.06
C ARG A 102 -16.33 -15.68 1.96
N TYR A 103 -15.65 -14.68 1.42
CA TYR A 103 -16.17 -13.89 0.30
C TYR A 103 -16.28 -14.74 -0.98
N LEU A 104 -15.24 -15.53 -1.30
CA LEU A 104 -15.18 -16.28 -2.56
C LEU A 104 -16.26 -17.38 -2.70
N VAL A 105 -16.81 -17.87 -1.59
CA VAL A 105 -17.91 -18.85 -1.59
C VAL A 105 -19.31 -18.23 -1.70
N GLN A 106 -19.43 -16.90 -1.68
CA GLN A 106 -20.72 -16.23 -1.85
C GLN A 106 -21.22 -16.35 -3.30
N GLU A 107 -22.54 -16.38 -3.50
CA GLU A 107 -23.14 -16.46 -4.83
C GLU A 107 -22.86 -15.18 -5.64
N ASN A 108 -23.20 -14.01 -5.08
CA ASN A 108 -22.92 -12.73 -5.70
C ASN A 108 -21.55 -12.21 -5.25
N LYS A 109 -20.62 -12.07 -6.19
CA LYS A 109 -19.25 -11.57 -5.95
C LYS A 109 -19.04 -10.30 -6.78
N ASN A 110 -19.32 -9.15 -6.18
CA ASN A 110 -18.93 -7.87 -6.72
C ASN A 110 -17.70 -7.36 -5.97
N TYR A 111 -16.55 -7.28 -6.64
CA TYR A 111 -15.30 -6.83 -6.00
C TYR A 111 -15.41 -5.36 -5.58
N ASP A 112 -16.09 -4.54 -6.39
CA ASP A 112 -16.25 -3.10 -6.17
C ASP A 112 -16.95 -2.78 -4.85
N GLU A 113 -17.86 -3.65 -4.43
CA GLU A 113 -18.68 -3.55 -3.21
C GLU A 113 -18.01 -4.11 -1.95
N ILE A 114 -16.81 -4.70 -2.05
CA ILE A 114 -16.07 -5.14 -0.85
C ILE A 114 -15.67 -3.89 -0.05
N SER A 115 -16.18 -3.76 1.18
CA SER A 115 -15.89 -2.63 2.07
C SER A 115 -14.58 -2.80 2.85
N ASP A 116 -14.14 -4.03 3.10
CA ASP A 116 -12.87 -4.33 3.77
C ASP A 116 -11.70 -4.17 2.78
N VAL A 117 -10.94 -3.08 2.94
CA VAL A 117 -9.79 -2.75 2.09
C VAL A 117 -8.72 -3.84 2.10
N PHE A 118 -8.55 -4.55 3.22
CA PHE A 118 -7.57 -5.61 3.34
C PHE A 118 -8.02 -6.89 2.64
N VAL A 119 -9.32 -7.17 2.57
CA VAL A 119 -9.85 -8.27 1.74
C VAL A 119 -9.58 -8.01 0.27
N LYS A 120 -9.82 -6.79 -0.20
CA LYS A 120 -9.44 -6.36 -1.57
C LYS A 120 -7.93 -6.52 -1.80
N LEU A 121 -7.12 -5.96 -0.90
CA LEU A 121 -5.67 -6.02 -0.96
C LEU A 121 -5.15 -7.47 -1.00
N ALA A 122 -5.71 -8.37 -0.19
CA ALA A 122 -5.30 -9.77 -0.15
C ALA A 122 -5.51 -10.48 -1.49
N MET A 123 -6.61 -10.22 -2.19
CA MET A 123 -6.85 -10.78 -3.52
C MET A 123 -5.83 -10.25 -4.55
N LEU A 124 -5.44 -8.98 -4.46
CA LEU A 124 -4.36 -8.44 -5.28
C LEU A 124 -3.01 -9.08 -4.90
N TRP A 125 -2.70 -9.18 -3.61
CA TRP A 125 -1.44 -9.74 -3.14
C TRP A 125 -1.26 -11.21 -3.51
N GLN A 126 -2.35 -11.98 -3.62
CA GLN A 126 -2.33 -13.34 -4.15
C GLN A 126 -1.72 -13.44 -5.56
N LEU A 127 -1.79 -12.39 -6.39
CA LEU A 127 -1.12 -12.36 -7.69
C LEU A 127 0.41 -12.33 -7.54
N HIS A 128 0.93 -11.56 -6.58
CA HIS A 128 2.36 -11.58 -6.25
C HIS A 128 2.77 -12.96 -5.73
N LEU A 129 2.00 -13.55 -4.82
CA LEU A 129 2.30 -14.88 -4.28
C LEU A 129 2.28 -15.98 -5.36
N ALA A 130 1.39 -15.87 -6.34
CA ALA A 130 1.23 -16.87 -7.41
C ALA A 130 2.27 -16.74 -8.53
N TYR A 131 2.61 -15.51 -8.93
CA TYR A 131 3.45 -15.23 -10.10
C TYR A 131 4.86 -14.71 -9.76
N GLY A 132 5.14 -14.45 -8.48
CA GLY A 132 6.44 -14.05 -7.97
C GLY A 132 6.73 -12.54 -8.03
N GLU A 133 7.97 -12.19 -7.65
CA GLU A 133 8.45 -10.81 -7.50
C GLU A 133 8.20 -9.92 -8.72
N GLU A 134 8.29 -10.51 -9.92
CA GLU A 134 8.22 -9.79 -11.19
C GLU A 134 6.81 -9.43 -11.64
N PHE A 135 5.76 -9.94 -10.98
CA PHE A 135 4.38 -9.72 -11.40
C PHE A 135 4.02 -8.23 -11.44
N TYR A 136 4.11 -7.54 -10.30
CA TYR A 136 3.78 -6.12 -10.20
C TYR A 136 4.75 -5.24 -11.01
N PRO A 137 6.08 -5.41 -10.94
CA PRO A 137 7.01 -4.66 -11.79
C PRO A 137 6.65 -4.72 -13.28
N LYS A 138 6.28 -5.88 -13.81
CA LYS A 138 5.85 -6.04 -15.22
C LYS A 138 4.50 -5.41 -15.48
N LEU A 139 3.52 -5.60 -14.60
CA LEU A 139 2.20 -4.97 -14.71
C LEU A 139 2.33 -3.44 -14.79
N HIS A 140 3.19 -2.84 -13.96
CA HIS A 140 3.43 -1.41 -13.95
C HIS A 140 4.05 -0.89 -15.25
N GLN A 141 4.94 -1.66 -15.88
CA GLN A 141 5.52 -1.35 -17.19
C GLN A 141 4.45 -1.41 -18.28
N LEU A 142 3.69 -2.50 -18.34
CA LEU A 142 2.62 -2.68 -19.33
C LEU A 142 1.62 -1.53 -19.31
N TYR A 143 1.18 -1.07 -18.13
CA TYR A 143 0.26 0.06 -18.02
C TYR A 143 0.87 1.41 -18.43
N ARG A 144 2.20 1.59 -18.34
CA ARG A 144 2.89 2.80 -18.83
C ARG A 144 3.12 2.78 -20.33
N ASP A 145 3.21 1.60 -20.93
CA ASP A 145 3.43 1.40 -22.36
C ASP A 145 2.13 1.38 -23.16
N MET A 146 0.96 1.42 -22.50
CA MET A 146 -0.33 1.52 -23.19
C MET A 146 -0.45 2.86 -23.95
N PRO A 147 -0.98 2.83 -25.18
CA PRO A 147 -1.11 4.02 -26.03
C PRO A 147 -2.17 5.01 -25.55
#